data_AF-A0A1V4RX89-F1
#
_entry.id   AF-A0A1V4RX89-F1
#
_cell.length_a   1.000
_cell.length_b   1.000
_cell.length_c   1.000
_cell.angle_alpha   90.00
_cell.angle_beta   90.00
_cell.angle_gamma   90.00
#
_symmetry.space_group_name_H-M   'P 1'
#
loop_
_entity.id
_entity.type
_entity.pdbx_description
1 polymer ?
#
loop_
_entity_poly.entity_id
_entity_poly.type
_entity_poly.pdbx_seq_one_letter_code
_entity_poly.pdbx_strand_id
1 'polypeptide(L)'
;MPKPLKYVVYASMVLIGLVAMYSLLNAGNPHSLLRVVLPDPSDDVYVAVISSALVFILGFVVFYSRDREGFIELVELNQEKIRNLRKKGKTDVEIAEFILAAMGSYGGYKHNLARKKLIYYLTQFR
;
A
#
# COMPACT_ATOMS: atom_id res chain seq x y z
N MET A 1 10.03 -0.61 -1.88
CA MET A 1 10.17 -0.12 -3.28
C MET A 1 11.31 0.89 -3.36
N PRO A 2 12.18 0.87 -4.40
CA PRO A 2 13.22 1.88 -4.56
C PRO A 2 12.62 3.29 -4.57
N LYS A 3 13.26 4.26 -3.89
CA LYS A 3 12.80 5.66 -3.82
C LYS A 3 12.41 6.26 -5.19
N PRO A 4 13.21 6.14 -6.28
CA PRO A 4 12.83 6.71 -7.57
C PRO A 4 11.56 6.09 -8.14
N LEU A 5 11.39 4.77 -8.00
CA LEU A 5 10.19 4.06 -8.48
C LEU A 5 8.93 4.52 -7.71
N LYS A 6 9.05 4.85 -6.41
CA LYS A 6 7.92 5.42 -5.66
C LYS A 6 7.44 6.73 -6.25
N TYR A 7 8.35 7.64 -6.58
CA TYR A 7 7.99 8.93 -7.16
C TYR A 7 7.36 8.77 -8.55
N VAL A 8 7.85 7.84 -9.37
CA VAL A 8 7.23 7.52 -10.66
C VAL A 8 5.80 7.04 -10.47
N VAL A 9 5.58 6.07 -9.57
CA VAL A 9 4.22 5.55 -9.29
C VAL A 9 3.29 6.65 -8.79
N TYR A 10 3.77 7.54 -7.91
CA TYR A 10 2.97 8.68 -7.44
C TYR A 10 2.65 9.67 -8.55
N ALA A 11 3.63 10.02 -9.40
CA ALA A 11 3.40 10.88 -10.54
C ALA A 11 2.37 10.26 -11.50
N SER A 12 2.50 8.96 -11.81
CA SER A 12 1.53 8.24 -12.63
C SER A 12 0.14 8.23 -12.02
N MET A 13 0.01 8.00 -10.71
CA MET A 13 -1.29 8.05 -10.02
C MET A 13 -1.94 9.43 -10.14
N VAL A 14 -1.17 10.51 -9.99
CA VAL A 14 -1.69 11.88 -10.14
C VAL A 14 -2.14 12.12 -11.58
N LEU A 15 -1.31 11.77 -12.57
CA LEU A 15 -1.65 11.97 -13.99
C LEU A 15 -2.90 11.17 -14.40
N ILE A 16 -2.95 9.89 -14.07
CA ILE A 16 -4.11 9.03 -14.38
C ILE A 16 -5.34 9.50 -13.57
N GLY A 17 -5.14 9.93 -12.32
CA GLY A 17 -6.21 10.49 -11.49
C GLY A 17 -6.83 11.75 -12.09
N LEU A 18 -6.03 12.63 -12.68
CA LEU A 18 -6.53 13.81 -13.41
C LEU A 18 -7.33 13.41 -14.64
N VAL A 19 -6.88 12.39 -15.39
CA VAL A 19 -7.63 11.84 -16.53
C VAL A 19 -8.97 11.24 -16.08
N ALA A 20 -8.95 10.45 -14.99
CA ALA A 20 -10.16 9.87 -14.42
C ALA A 20 -11.16 10.95 -13.97
N MET A 21 -10.66 11.96 -13.24
CA MET A 21 -11.47 13.08 -12.78
C MET A 21 -12.09 13.85 -13.96
N TYR A 22 -11.29 14.18 -14.98
CA TYR A 22 -11.77 14.88 -16.17
C TYR A 22 -12.82 14.06 -16.91
N SER A 23 -12.56 12.77 -17.12
CA SER A 23 -13.49 11.86 -17.80
C SER A 23 -14.81 11.72 -17.05
N LEU A 24 -14.78 11.60 -15.72
CA LEU A 24 -15.99 11.52 -14.88
C LEU A 24 -16.83 12.79 -14.94
N LEU A 25 -16.20 13.96 -14.91
CA LEU A 25 -16.90 15.24 -14.91
C LEU A 25 -17.43 15.62 -16.31
N ASN A 26 -16.85 15.06 -17.37
CA ASN A 26 -17.15 15.45 -18.74
C ASN A 26 -17.70 14.32 -19.61
N ALA A 27 -18.05 13.18 -19.01
CA ALA A 27 -18.57 12.02 -19.72
C ALA A 27 -19.84 12.35 -20.49
N GLY A 28 -19.86 12.02 -21.78
CA GLY A 28 -20.99 12.28 -22.65
C GLY A 28 -21.06 13.71 -23.19
N ASN A 29 -20.09 14.58 -22.88
CA ASN A 29 -20.05 15.93 -23.43
C ASN A 29 -19.54 15.91 -24.89
N PRO A 30 -20.33 16.37 -25.88
CA PRO A 30 -19.91 16.41 -27.28
C PRO A 30 -18.69 17.31 -27.55
N HIS A 31 -18.40 18.26 -26.66
CA HIS A 31 -17.30 19.22 -26.79
C HIS A 31 -16.13 18.92 -25.83
N SER A 32 -15.98 17.67 -25.40
CA SER A 32 -14.88 17.23 -24.53
C SER A 32 -13.51 17.27 -25.24
N LEU A 33 -12.44 17.56 -24.50
CA LEU A 33 -11.06 17.43 -25.01
C LEU A 33 -10.73 15.98 -25.41
N LEU A 34 -11.43 15.00 -24.82
CA LEU A 34 -11.29 13.59 -25.18
C LEU A 34 -11.70 13.33 -26.64
N ARG A 35 -12.50 14.21 -27.28
CA ARG A 35 -12.97 14.05 -28.67
C ARG A 35 -11.87 14.07 -29.72
N VAL A 36 -10.72 14.64 -29.39
CA VAL A 36 -9.53 14.62 -30.27
C VAL A 36 -9.02 13.18 -30.47
N VAL A 37 -9.25 12.31 -29.48
CA VAL A 37 -8.77 10.92 -29.49
C VAL A 37 -9.93 9.92 -29.59
N LEU A 38 -11.07 10.21 -28.94
CA LEU A 38 -12.26 9.36 -28.84
C LEU A 38 -13.49 10.11 -29.37
N PRO A 39 -13.86 9.88 -30.65
CA PRO A 39 -14.93 10.63 -31.29
C PRO A 39 -16.32 10.35 -30.70
N ASP A 40 -16.58 9.14 -30.17
CA ASP A 40 -17.87 8.77 -29.60
C ASP A 40 -17.99 9.20 -28.11
N PRO A 41 -19.00 9.99 -27.73
CA PRO A 41 -19.26 10.36 -26.34
C PRO A 41 -19.53 9.25 -25.36
N SER A 42 -19.95 8.09 -25.86
CA SER A 42 -20.18 6.90 -25.06
C SER A 42 -18.86 6.32 -24.52
N ASP A 43 -17.75 6.57 -25.21
CA ASP A 43 -16.43 6.02 -24.85
C ASP A 43 -15.85 6.63 -23.57
N ASP A 44 -16.30 7.84 -23.20
CA ASP A 44 -15.82 8.55 -22.00
C ASP A 44 -16.09 7.75 -20.71
N VAL A 45 -17.15 6.94 -20.68
CA VAL A 45 -17.48 6.08 -19.54
C VAL A 45 -16.44 4.97 -19.40
N TYR A 46 -16.00 4.37 -20.51
CA TYR A 46 -14.96 3.35 -20.49
C TYR A 46 -13.62 3.94 -20.04
N VAL A 47 -13.28 5.15 -20.51
CA VAL A 47 -12.08 5.87 -20.05
C VAL A 47 -12.14 6.12 -18.55
N ALA A 48 -13.27 6.60 -18.03
CA ALA A 48 -13.47 6.84 -16.61
C ALA A 48 -13.31 5.56 -15.77
N VAL A 49 -13.91 4.45 -16.22
CA VAL A 49 -13.84 3.15 -15.53
C VAL A 49 -12.41 2.61 -15.53
N ILE A 50 -11.74 2.58 -16.70
CA ILE A 50 -10.39 2.05 -16.85
C ILE A 50 -9.39 2.89 -16.04
N SER A 51 -9.44 4.21 -16.18
CA SER A 51 -8.53 5.11 -15.45
C SER A 51 -8.72 5.00 -13.93
N SER A 52 -9.97 4.91 -13.46
CA SER A 52 -10.27 4.70 -12.04
C SER A 52 -9.74 3.35 -11.52
N ALA A 53 -9.91 2.28 -12.30
CA ALA A 53 -9.38 0.96 -11.97
C ALA A 53 -7.84 0.96 -11.92
N LEU A 54 -7.18 1.65 -12.84
CA LEU A 54 -5.71 1.79 -12.84
C LEU A 54 -5.22 2.55 -11.60
N VAL A 55 -5.85 3.67 -11.24
CA VAL A 55 -5.50 4.41 -10.01
C VAL A 55 -5.71 3.54 -8.77
N PHE A 56 -6.78 2.75 -8.72
CA PHE A 56 -7.03 1.81 -7.63
C PHE A 56 -5.94 0.75 -7.52
N ILE A 57 -5.54 0.11 -8.63
CA ILE A 57 -4.48 -0.91 -8.66
C ILE A 57 -3.15 -0.30 -8.20
N LEU A 58 -2.78 0.87 -8.72
CA LEU A 58 -1.55 1.56 -8.33
C LEU A 58 -1.57 1.95 -6.85
N GLY A 59 -2.70 2.48 -6.37
CA GLY A 59 -2.90 2.79 -4.96
C GLY A 59 -2.77 1.56 -4.06
N PHE A 60 -3.29 0.41 -4.50
CA PHE A 60 -3.12 -0.86 -3.79
C PHE A 60 -1.66 -1.31 -3.74
N VAL A 61 -0.92 -1.23 -4.86
CA VAL A 61 0.52 -1.58 -4.92
C VAL A 61 1.33 -0.70 -3.96
N VAL A 62 1.07 0.61 -3.96
CA VAL A 62 1.69 1.56 -3.03
C VAL A 62 1.39 1.17 -1.59
N PHE A 63 0.11 0.97 -1.27
CA PHE A 63 -0.34 0.62 0.08
C PHE A 63 0.32 -0.66 0.57
N TYR A 64 0.35 -1.69 -0.28
CA TYR A 64 0.98 -2.98 0.02
C TYR A 64 2.50 -2.85 0.23
N SER A 65 3.19 -2.09 -0.62
CA SER A 65 4.63 -1.85 -0.44
C SER A 65 4.92 -1.08 0.84
N ARG A 66 4.11 -0.09 1.20
CA ARG A 66 4.29 0.71 2.42
C ARG A 66 4.03 -0.10 3.68
N ASP A 67 3.01 -0.96 3.67
CA ASP A 67 2.71 -1.88 4.77
C ASP A 67 3.90 -2.81 5.05
N ARG A 68 4.53 -3.38 4.02
CA ARG A 68 5.74 -4.20 4.20
C ARG A 68 6.90 -3.42 4.81
N GLU A 69 7.18 -2.22 4.32
CA GLU A 69 8.26 -1.37 4.83
C GLU A 69 8.04 -0.99 6.30
N GLY A 70 6.80 -0.67 6.70
CA GLY A 70 6.49 -0.34 8.09
C GLY A 70 6.78 -1.48 9.07
N PHE A 71 6.51 -2.74 8.69
CA PHE A 71 6.86 -3.89 9.53
C PHE A 71 8.37 -4.14 9.62
N ILE A 72 9.12 -3.92 8.53
CA ILE A 72 10.58 -4.02 8.55
C ILE A 72 11.17 -2.94 9.45
N GLU A 73 10.73 -1.70 9.31
CA GLU A 73 11.16 -0.58 10.14
C GLU A 73 10.84 -0.82 11.62
N LEU A 74 9.68 -1.39 11.94
CA LEU A 74 9.35 -1.80 13.32
C LEU A 74 10.33 -2.83 13.89
N VAL A 75 10.75 -3.80 13.08
CA VAL A 75 11.74 -4.82 13.48
C VAL A 75 13.12 -4.17 13.66
N GLU A 76 13.53 -3.28 12.76
CA GLU A 76 14.80 -2.56 12.83
C GLU A 76 14.87 -1.62 14.06
N LEU A 77 13.82 -0.82 14.30
CA LEU A 77 13.74 0.06 15.48
C LEU A 77 13.80 -0.71 16.80
N ASN A 78 13.32 -1.96 16.82
CA ASN A 78 13.34 -2.83 17.99
C ASN A 78 14.49 -3.84 17.98
N GLN A 79 15.46 -3.73 17.07
CA GLN A 79 16.51 -4.72 16.84
C GLN A 79 17.27 -5.11 18.11
N GLU A 80 17.70 -4.13 18.91
CA GLU A 80 18.41 -4.38 20.16
C GLU A 80 17.53 -5.13 21.18
N LYS A 81 16.26 -4.74 21.26
CA LYS A 81 15.30 -5.38 22.16
C LYS A 81 14.98 -6.81 21.73
N ILE A 82 14.83 -7.04 20.42
CA ILE A 82 14.66 -8.37 19.83
C ILE A 82 15.87 -9.25 20.17
N ARG A 83 17.10 -8.75 19.96
CA ARG A 83 18.34 -9.47 20.31
C ARG A 83 18.39 -9.82 21.80
N ASN A 84 18.03 -8.89 22.67
CA ASN A 84 18.00 -9.12 24.12
C ASN A 84 16.93 -10.14 24.53
N LEU A 85 15.75 -10.12 23.90
CA LEU A 85 14.69 -11.11 24.14
C LEU A 85 15.11 -12.50 23.66
N ARG A 86 15.77 -12.61 22.51
CA ARG A 86 16.33 -13.87 22.02
C ARG A 86 17.41 -14.44 22.94
N LYS A 87 18.31 -13.60 23.46
CA LYS A 87 19.30 -14.01 24.48
C LYS A 87 18.64 -14.55 25.75
N LYS A 88 17.42 -14.10 26.08
CA LYS A 88 16.59 -14.60 27.18
C LYS A 88 15.78 -15.85 26.81
N GLY A 89 15.98 -16.42 25.63
CA GLY A 89 15.30 -17.63 25.17
C GLY A 89 13.88 -17.41 24.64
N LYS A 90 13.46 -16.16 24.37
CA LYS A 90 12.13 -15.87 23.83
C LYS A 90 12.01 -16.30 22.37
N THR A 91 10.88 -16.92 22.06
CA THR A 91 10.51 -17.34 20.70
C THR A 91 10.09 -16.14 19.85
N ASP A 92 10.19 -16.23 18.51
CA ASP A 92 9.74 -15.15 17.62
C ASP A 92 8.25 -14.82 17.79
N VAL A 93 7.44 -15.80 18.23
CA VAL A 93 6.03 -15.61 18.57
C VAL A 93 5.87 -14.69 19.77
N GLU A 94 6.62 -14.94 20.86
CA GLU A 94 6.58 -14.09 22.06
C GLU A 94 7.14 -12.70 21.78
N ILE A 95 8.16 -12.59 20.94
CA ILE A 95 8.75 -11.30 20.54
C ILE A 95 7.73 -10.50 19.70
N ALA A 96 7.03 -11.15 18.75
CA ALA A 96 5.97 -10.52 17.98
C ALA A 96 4.84 -10.01 18.88
N GLU A 97 4.39 -10.81 19.84
CA GLU A 97 3.37 -10.39 20.83
C GLU A 97 3.85 -9.20 21.68
N PHE A 98 5.11 -9.23 22.12
CA PHE A 98 5.68 -8.13 22.89
C PHE A 98 5.70 -6.81 22.09
N ILE A 99 6.09 -6.88 20.82
CA ILE A 99 6.11 -5.72 19.91
C ILE A 99 4.68 -5.22 19.66
N LEU A 100 3.72 -6.12 19.41
CA LEU A 100 2.31 -5.76 19.20
C LEU A 100 1.68 -5.12 20.44
N ALA A 101 1.95 -5.67 21.62
CA ALA A 101 1.46 -5.14 22.89
C ALA A 101 2.01 -3.73 23.16
N ALA A 102 3.28 -3.46 22.81
CA ALA A 102 3.86 -2.11 22.90
C ALA A 102 3.19 -1.09 21.96
N MET A 103 2.57 -1.55 20.87
CA MET A 103 1.77 -0.73 19.94
C MET A 103 0.29 -0.64 20.34
N GLY A 104 -0.09 -1.17 21.51
CA GLY A 104 -1.49 -1.19 21.96
C GLY A 104 -2.37 -2.20 21.21
N SER A 105 -1.78 -3.16 20.49
CA SER A 105 -2.51 -4.20 19.75
C SER A 105 -2.61 -5.48 20.57
N TYR A 106 -3.76 -5.70 21.21
CA TYR A 106 -3.96 -6.82 22.14
C TYR A 106 -4.86 -7.95 21.62
N GLY A 107 -5.57 -7.76 20.49
CA GLY A 107 -6.46 -8.81 19.98
C GLY A 107 -7.27 -8.43 18.73
N GLY A 108 -7.98 -9.42 18.20
CA GLY A 108 -8.86 -9.28 17.02
C GLY A 108 -8.20 -9.65 15.69
N TYR A 109 -8.96 -9.54 14.61
CA TYR A 109 -8.52 -9.95 13.27
C TYR A 109 -7.25 -9.20 12.81
N LYS A 110 -7.22 -7.88 12.99
CA LYS A 110 -6.07 -7.04 12.61
C LYS A 110 -4.81 -7.42 13.39
N HIS A 111 -4.95 -7.72 14.68
CA HIS A 111 -3.86 -8.19 15.52
C HIS A 111 -3.30 -9.54 15.03
N ASN A 112 -4.17 -10.51 14.76
CA ASN A 112 -3.76 -11.83 14.25
C ASN A 112 -3.01 -11.73 12.92
N LEU A 113 -3.42 -10.82 12.04
CA LEU A 113 -2.74 -10.56 10.78
C LEU A 113 -1.36 -9.91 11.01
N ALA A 114 -1.30 -8.88 11.86
CA ALA A 114 -0.05 -8.20 12.19
C ALA A 114 0.96 -9.13 12.87
N ARG A 115 0.49 -10.02 13.75
CA ARG A 115 1.29 -11.08 14.39
C ARG A 115 1.91 -12.02 13.37
N LYS A 116 1.11 -12.55 12.44
CA LYS A 116 1.63 -13.42 11.36
C LYS A 116 2.68 -12.72 10.51
N LYS A 117 2.45 -11.44 10.16
CA LYS A 117 3.41 -10.63 9.40
C LYS A 117 4.71 -10.40 10.19
N LEU A 118 4.63 -10.00 11.46
CA LEU A 118 5.81 -9.77 12.31
C LEU A 118 6.64 -11.03 12.49
N ILE A 119 6.02 -12.18 12.75
CA ILE A 119 6.74 -13.46 12.88
C ILE A 119 7.51 -13.77 11.59
N TYR A 120 6.90 -13.56 10.42
CA TYR A 120 7.58 -13.75 9.14
C TYR A 120 8.83 -12.85 9.02
N TYR A 121 8.72 -11.57 9.35
CA TYR A 121 9.86 -10.64 9.28
C TYR A 121 10.93 -10.93 10.34
N LEU A 122 10.54 -11.29 11.56
CA LEU A 122 11.47 -11.73 12.61
C LEU A 122 12.28 -12.96 12.19
N THR A 123 11.66 -13.87 11.43
CA THR A 123 12.34 -15.06 10.90
C THR A 123 13.42 -14.71 9.87
N GLN A 124 13.17 -13.68 9.05
CA GLN A 124 14.15 -13.15 8.11
C GLN A 124 15.26 -12.33 8.81
N PHE A 125 14.92 -11.71 9.93
CA PHE A 125 15.82 -10.89 10.73
C PHE A 125 16.54 -11.73 11.79
N ARG A 126 17.39 -12.68 11.38
CA ARG A 126 18.20 -13.50 12.29
C ARG A 126 19.48 -12.81 12.73
#